data_AF-A0A7C9RLR5-F1
#
_entry.id   AF-A0A7C9RLR5-F1
#
_cell.length_a   1.000
_cell.length_b   1.000
_cell.length_c   1.000
_cell.angle_alpha   90.00
_cell.angle_beta   90.00
_cell.angle_gamma   90.00
#
_symmetry.space_group_name_H-M   'P 1'
#
loop_
_entity.id
_entity.type
_entity.pdbx_description
1 polymer ?
#
loop_
_entity_poly.entity_id
_entity_poly.type
_entity_poly.pdbx_seq_one_letter_code
_entity_poly.pdbx_strand_id
1 'polypeptide(L)'
;MYVNKTVAAACLLGTTAALGVVTPASAAQDAVTVKITNQAGYEATFCAADVLEGRCLDGAKKGESRTFTVKPGSGPIEVRVVVKNGGSVFQNFTADGPALNIDAGGSAQNPTATKAGGHGEHGGQAPAPTTPAPAPVKGKPMFFSADLDGEQEVPTPGGPAVGDADGSAKALVEVRGDRVTFAVEWKKTAQLTLGHIHQGVAGQNGPVKVNLFTTPMPETLSAAAGQTVIAPLLADDIRKNPAGFYVNLHSTDRPGGAVRAQLKPLGKQVNPLDIIKGGKLRAFSNGAQEVPVAGGPKVGDPDGQAVTFVQPNGTGVDFSLAWVNIDAPTLGHVHQGAKGTNGPVKITFFGTAVPNGVFAVSGTAGADKTTLDALKKSPKDFYSNLHTGPFPGGAVRGQFTTHQ
;
A
#
# COMPACT_ATOMS: atom_id res chain seq x y z
N MET A 1 -9.49 -67.39 -9.83
CA MET A 1 -10.86 -67.62 -9.32
C MET A 1 -10.78 -68.10 -7.89
N TYR A 2 -11.73 -67.69 -7.04
CA TYR A 2 -11.87 -67.91 -5.59
C TYR A 2 -11.27 -66.85 -4.63
N VAL A 3 -11.97 -65.70 -4.61
CA VAL A 3 -12.70 -65.10 -3.48
C VAL A 3 -12.10 -65.20 -2.06
N ASN A 4 -11.53 -64.07 -1.62
CA ASN A 4 -11.98 -63.21 -0.51
C ASN A 4 -12.28 -63.82 0.88
N LYS A 5 -11.60 -63.31 1.92
CA LYS A 5 -12.23 -62.67 3.10
C LYS A 5 -11.18 -62.15 4.11
N THR A 6 -11.30 -60.87 4.42
CA THR A 6 -10.76 -60.15 5.59
C THR A 6 -11.21 -60.76 6.91
N VAL A 7 -10.30 -60.86 7.89
CA VAL A 7 -10.62 -60.80 9.33
C VAL A 7 -9.52 -59.98 10.04
N ALA A 8 -9.99 -59.04 10.86
CA ALA A 8 -9.23 -58.13 11.67
C ALA A 8 -8.47 -58.84 12.82
N ALA A 9 -7.30 -58.32 13.15
CA ALA A 9 -6.62 -58.60 14.42
C ALA A 9 -6.34 -57.26 15.11
N ALA A 10 -7.02 -57.06 16.24
CA ALA A 10 -6.63 -56.09 17.25
C ALA A 10 -5.40 -56.61 17.97
N CYS A 11 -4.39 -55.74 18.21
CA CYS A 11 -3.33 -56.04 19.14
C CYS A 11 -3.10 -54.81 20.05
N LEU A 12 -3.15 -55.09 21.35
CA LEU A 12 -3.02 -54.18 22.47
C LEU A 12 -1.60 -53.59 22.59
N LEU A 13 -1.58 -52.31 22.95
CA LEU A 13 -0.77 -51.65 23.98
C LEU A 13 0.70 -52.07 24.13
N GLY A 14 1.59 -51.24 23.57
CA GLY A 14 2.94 -51.01 24.07
C GLY A 14 3.09 -49.55 24.49
N THR A 15 2.97 -49.27 25.80
CA THR A 15 3.31 -47.97 26.38
C THR A 15 4.82 -47.75 26.28
N THR A 16 5.25 -46.94 25.32
CA THR A 16 6.57 -46.32 25.34
C THR A 16 6.42 -44.91 25.88
N ALA A 17 6.99 -44.68 27.06
CA ALA A 17 7.19 -43.35 27.60
C ALA A 17 8.18 -42.63 26.68
N ALA A 18 7.67 -41.88 25.71
CA ALA A 18 8.47 -40.90 25.00
C ALA A 18 8.81 -39.79 25.99
N LEU A 19 10.06 -39.76 26.42
CA LEU A 19 10.69 -38.57 26.98
C LEU A 19 10.53 -37.46 25.93
N GLY A 20 9.49 -36.65 26.11
CA GLY A 20 9.29 -35.44 25.34
C GLY A 20 10.52 -34.58 25.56
N VAL A 21 11.35 -34.43 24.52
CA VAL A 21 12.27 -33.31 24.42
C VAL A 21 11.37 -32.10 24.36
N VAL A 22 11.14 -31.48 25.51
CA VAL A 22 10.62 -30.13 25.59
C VAL A 22 11.69 -29.28 24.91
N THR A 23 11.47 -28.98 23.62
CA THR A 23 12.21 -27.92 22.97
C THR A 23 12.03 -26.69 23.85
N PRO A 24 13.12 -26.10 24.38
CA PRO A 24 12.99 -24.93 25.22
C PRO A 24 12.25 -23.86 24.41
N ALA A 25 11.33 -23.18 25.08
CA ALA A 25 10.70 -21.97 24.60
C ALA A 25 11.75 -21.09 23.91
N SER A 26 11.42 -20.55 22.73
CA SER A 26 12.31 -19.69 21.94
C SER A 26 13.09 -18.76 22.88
N ALA A 27 14.42 -18.79 22.79
CA ALA A 27 15.28 -17.85 23.51
C ALA A 27 14.64 -16.45 23.42
N ALA A 28 14.37 -15.85 24.58
CA ALA A 28 13.76 -14.53 24.64
C ALA A 28 14.63 -13.59 23.79
N GLN A 29 14.09 -13.12 22.67
CA GLN A 29 14.80 -12.21 21.77
C GLN A 29 15.07 -10.92 22.53
N ASP A 30 16.35 -10.56 22.65
CA ASP A 30 16.76 -9.36 23.38
C ASP A 30 16.11 -8.13 22.75
N ALA A 31 15.48 -7.32 23.60
CA ALA A 31 14.84 -6.09 23.18
C ALA A 31 15.91 -5.05 22.82
N VAL A 32 15.77 -4.43 21.65
CA VAL A 32 16.64 -3.33 21.22
C VAL A 32 15.87 -2.03 21.33
N THR A 33 16.50 -1.03 21.95
CA THR A 33 15.99 0.34 21.98
C THR A 33 16.50 1.10 20.77
N VAL A 34 15.60 1.43 19.84
CA VAL A 34 15.92 2.20 18.63
C VAL A 34 15.57 3.66 18.87
N LYS A 35 16.56 4.55 18.83
CA LYS A 35 16.35 6.00 18.95
C LYS A 35 16.67 6.67 17.62
N ILE A 36 15.68 7.29 16.99
CA ILE A 36 15.83 8.01 15.74
C ILE A 36 15.78 9.51 16.04
N THR A 37 16.82 10.25 15.68
CA THR A 37 16.94 11.71 15.94
C THR A 37 16.92 12.48 14.64
N ASN A 38 16.09 13.53 14.56
CA ASN A 38 16.04 14.39 13.39
C ASN A 38 17.18 15.41 13.41
N GLN A 39 18.14 15.30 12.50
CA GLN A 39 19.23 16.26 12.35
C GLN A 39 18.91 17.35 11.31
N ALA A 40 17.88 17.16 10.51
CA ALA A 40 17.54 18.02 9.38
C ALA A 40 16.43 19.03 9.69
N GLY A 41 16.29 20.05 8.83
CA GLY A 41 15.34 21.15 8.99
C GLY A 41 13.89 20.84 8.60
N TYR A 42 13.50 19.57 8.49
CA TYR A 42 12.16 19.15 8.12
C TYR A 42 11.37 18.57 9.31
N GLU A 43 10.06 18.42 9.17
CA GLU A 43 9.21 17.63 10.07
C GLU A 43 9.06 16.21 9.48
N ALA A 44 9.22 15.16 10.29
CA ALA A 44 9.16 13.78 9.81
C ALA A 44 8.43 12.82 10.76
N THR A 45 7.86 11.79 10.16
CA THR A 45 7.43 10.56 10.83
C THR A 45 8.60 9.58 10.85
N PHE A 46 8.87 9.01 12.02
CA PHE A 46 9.88 7.97 12.19
C PHE A 46 9.24 6.63 12.48
N CYS A 47 9.79 5.59 11.88
CA CYS A 47 9.31 4.23 11.99
C CYS A 47 10.45 3.31 12.38
N ALA A 48 10.16 2.33 13.24
CA ALA A 48 11.02 1.19 13.47
C ALA A 48 10.17 -0.09 13.38
N ALA A 49 10.69 -1.09 12.67
CA ALA A 49 10.06 -2.39 12.53
C ALA A 49 11.07 -3.52 12.73
N ASP A 50 10.60 -4.63 13.28
CA ASP A 50 11.28 -5.91 13.29
C ASP A 50 10.57 -6.90 12.35
N VAL A 51 10.97 -8.18 12.37
CA VAL A 51 10.38 -9.27 11.56
C VAL A 51 8.94 -9.62 11.94
N LEU A 52 8.28 -8.77 12.71
CA LEU A 52 7.27 -9.22 13.63
C LEU A 52 6.21 -8.11 13.83
N GLU A 53 6.60 -6.84 13.95
CA GLU A 53 5.73 -5.64 13.89
C GLU A 53 6.49 -4.39 13.43
N GLY A 54 5.76 -3.39 12.93
CA GLY A 54 6.27 -2.03 12.68
C GLY A 54 5.48 -0.96 13.42
N ARG A 55 6.16 0.04 13.98
CA ARG A 55 5.56 1.16 14.70
C ARG A 55 6.15 2.48 14.24
N CYS A 56 5.33 3.53 14.25
CA CYS A 56 5.79 4.87 13.90
C CYS A 56 5.27 5.95 14.84
N LEU A 57 6.05 7.01 14.96
CA LEU A 57 5.76 8.19 15.76
C LEU A 57 5.98 9.43 14.89
N ASP A 58 4.99 10.31 14.86
CA ASP A 58 4.93 11.45 13.95
C ASP A 58 5.58 12.73 14.52
N GLY A 59 5.71 13.73 13.65
CA GLY A 59 5.94 15.13 14.02
C GLY A 59 7.32 15.44 14.58
N ALA A 60 8.33 14.60 14.34
CA ALA A 60 9.68 14.83 14.83
C ALA A 60 10.32 16.02 14.09
N LYS A 61 10.55 17.11 14.81
CA LYS A 61 11.23 18.32 14.30
C LYS A 61 12.74 18.23 14.54
N LYS A 62 13.51 19.15 13.93
CA LYS A 62 14.97 19.23 14.10
C LYS A 62 15.36 19.18 15.59
N GLY A 63 16.29 18.29 15.92
CA GLY A 63 16.80 18.05 17.28
C GLY A 63 15.94 17.10 18.12
N GLU A 64 14.71 16.80 17.71
CA GLU A 64 13.85 15.87 18.44
C GLU A 64 14.17 14.41 18.08
N SER A 65 13.95 13.53 19.05
CA SER A 65 14.05 12.08 18.84
C SER A 65 12.70 11.39 19.03
N ARG A 66 12.59 10.19 18.43
CA ARG A 66 11.55 9.21 18.73
C ARG A 66 12.22 7.88 19.09
N THR A 67 11.68 7.19 20.08
CA THR A 67 12.27 5.96 20.61
C THR A 67 11.29 4.80 20.48
N PHE A 68 11.81 3.65 20.09
CA PHE A 68 11.06 2.42 19.86
C PHE A 68 11.74 1.28 20.60
N THR A 69 10.96 0.28 21.00
CA THR A 69 11.47 -1.00 21.47
C THR A 69 11.05 -2.06 20.47
N VAL A 70 12.04 -2.75 19.89
CA VAL A 70 11.85 -3.81 18.90
C VAL A 70 12.49 -5.10 19.38
N LYS A 71 12.10 -6.24 18.80
CA LYS A 71 12.64 -7.57 19.09
C LYS A 71 13.03 -8.24 17.77
N PRO A 72 14.20 -7.92 17.21
CA PRO A 72 14.59 -8.37 15.88
C PRO A 72 15.05 -9.83 15.83
N GLY A 73 15.41 -10.42 16.98
CA GLY A 73 16.09 -11.72 17.00
C GLY A 73 17.41 -11.64 16.21
N SER A 74 17.61 -12.55 15.27
CA SER A 74 18.74 -12.52 14.33
C SER A 74 18.47 -11.71 13.05
N GLY A 75 17.25 -11.17 12.90
CA GLY A 75 16.85 -10.39 11.73
C GLY A 75 17.28 -8.93 11.79
N PRO A 76 17.15 -8.19 10.68
CA PRO A 76 17.41 -6.76 10.68
C PRO A 76 16.32 -5.96 11.42
N ILE A 77 16.68 -4.77 11.87
CA ILE A 77 15.76 -3.71 12.28
C ILE A 77 15.57 -2.79 11.08
N GLU A 78 14.34 -2.67 10.60
CA GLU A 78 14.00 -1.72 9.54
C GLU A 78 13.70 -0.36 10.19
N VAL A 79 14.31 0.70 9.67
CA VAL A 79 14.01 2.08 10.05
C VAL A 79 13.53 2.85 8.84
N ARG A 80 12.44 3.62 9.02
CA ARG A 80 11.95 4.53 7.98
C ARG A 80 11.88 5.97 8.48
N VAL A 81 12.25 6.88 7.59
CA VAL A 81 12.07 8.32 7.76
C VAL A 81 11.14 8.78 6.65
N VAL A 82 9.98 9.32 7.02
CA VAL A 82 9.00 9.84 6.07
C VAL A 82 8.84 11.33 6.33
N VAL A 83 9.33 12.16 5.42
CA VAL A 83 9.27 13.61 5.56
C VAL A 83 7.87 14.11 5.21
N LYS A 84 7.31 14.97 6.05
CA LYS A 84 6.03 15.62 5.79
C LYS A 84 6.10 16.44 4.50
N ASN A 85 5.22 16.13 3.54
CA ASN A 85 5.20 16.73 2.20
C ASN A 85 6.54 16.56 1.44
N GLY A 86 7.31 15.54 1.78
CA GLY A 86 8.64 15.29 1.23
C GLY A 86 8.80 13.85 0.74
N GLY A 87 10.05 13.43 0.63
CA GLY A 87 10.41 12.05 0.30
C GLY A 87 10.41 11.15 1.53
N SER A 88 10.77 9.91 1.29
CA SER A 88 10.99 8.91 2.33
C SER A 88 12.25 8.10 2.06
N VAL A 89 12.81 7.51 3.11
CA VAL A 89 13.87 6.51 3.01
C VAL A 89 13.56 5.38 3.99
N PHE A 90 13.92 4.17 3.60
CA PHE A 90 13.95 3.00 4.47
C PHE A 90 15.34 2.38 4.40
N GLN A 91 15.81 1.85 5.53
CA GLN A 91 17.11 1.21 5.63
C GLN A 91 17.05 0.13 6.71
N ASN A 92 17.69 -1.00 6.43
CA ASN A 92 17.88 -2.07 7.39
C ASN A 92 19.17 -1.85 8.19
N PHE A 93 19.10 -2.13 9.48
CA PHE A 93 20.20 -1.99 10.41
C PHE A 93 20.33 -3.25 11.28
N THR A 94 21.56 -3.56 11.65
CA THR A 94 21.85 -4.52 12.73
C THR A 94 22.21 -3.75 13.98
N ALA A 95 21.66 -4.16 15.12
CA ALA A 95 22.04 -3.64 16.42
C ALA A 95 23.21 -4.45 16.99
N ASP A 96 24.28 -3.76 17.37
CA ASP A 96 25.48 -4.38 17.94
C ASP A 96 25.39 -4.50 19.48
N GLY A 97 24.22 -4.20 20.05
CA GLY A 97 23.94 -4.16 21.48
C GLY A 97 22.49 -3.78 21.79
N PRO A 98 22.17 -3.41 23.05
CA PRO A 98 20.79 -3.15 23.49
C PRO A 98 20.20 -1.84 22.95
N ALA A 99 21.01 -1.03 22.26
CA ALA A 99 20.60 0.25 21.71
C ALA A 99 21.09 0.42 20.27
N LEU A 100 20.23 1.00 19.45
CA LEU A 100 20.52 1.43 18.08
C LEU A 100 20.14 2.90 17.94
N ASN A 101 21.13 3.77 17.78
CA ASN A 101 20.91 5.19 17.57
C ASN A 101 21.04 5.53 16.08
N ILE A 102 20.02 6.19 15.53
CA ILE A 102 19.94 6.58 14.12
C ILE A 102 19.80 8.10 14.00
N ASP A 103 20.57 8.69 13.11
CA ASP A 103 20.43 10.08 12.68
C ASP A 103 19.66 10.13 11.35
N ALA A 104 18.53 10.83 11.37
CA ALA A 104 17.73 11.17 10.20
C ALA A 104 18.21 12.53 9.65
N GLY A 105 18.73 12.54 8.43
CA GLY A 105 19.35 13.72 7.82
C GLY A 105 18.96 13.93 6.36
N GLY A 106 19.81 14.62 5.60
CA GLY A 106 19.58 14.87 4.17
C GLY A 106 18.63 16.03 3.92
N SER A 107 17.95 16.00 2.76
CA SER A 107 17.00 17.03 2.34
C SER A 107 15.56 16.58 2.52
N ALA A 108 14.58 17.49 2.48
CA ALA A 108 13.18 17.12 2.57
C ALA A 108 12.73 16.17 1.45
N GLN A 109 13.31 16.29 0.26
CA GLN A 109 12.99 15.43 -0.89
C GLN A 109 13.76 14.11 -0.87
N ASN A 110 14.98 14.12 -0.34
CA ASN A 110 15.85 12.96 -0.24
C ASN A 110 16.37 12.85 1.20
N PRO A 111 15.54 12.34 2.14
CA PRO A 111 15.99 12.10 3.51
C PRO A 111 16.97 10.93 3.56
N THR A 112 17.75 10.86 4.64
CA THR A 112 18.70 9.79 4.92
C THR A 112 18.48 9.24 6.33
N ALA A 113 18.88 8.00 6.57
CA ALA A 113 18.92 7.38 7.89
C ALA A 113 20.28 6.69 8.05
N THR A 114 21.04 7.02 9.09
CA THR A 114 22.41 6.50 9.30
C THR A 114 22.67 6.21 10.79
N LYS A 115 23.55 5.26 11.13
CA LYS A 115 23.94 5.03 12.54
C LYS A 115 24.62 6.29 13.11
N ALA A 116 24.17 6.74 14.28
CA ALA A 116 24.71 7.93 14.92
C ALA A 116 26.18 7.73 15.34
N GLY A 117 27.04 8.72 15.09
CA GLY A 117 28.46 8.71 15.48
C GLY A 117 29.40 7.84 14.63
N GLY A 118 28.89 7.18 13.58
CA GLY A 118 29.70 6.41 12.63
C GLY A 118 30.11 7.25 11.41
N HIS A 119 31.38 7.20 11.02
CA HIS A 119 31.81 7.66 9.70
C HIS A 119 31.33 6.66 8.63
N GLY A 120 30.19 6.94 7.99
CA GLY A 120 29.91 6.52 6.61
C GLY A 120 29.87 5.02 6.27
N GLU A 121 29.68 4.11 7.23
CA GLU A 121 29.37 2.72 6.87
C GLU A 121 27.91 2.60 6.43
N HIS A 122 27.71 2.67 5.12
CA HIS A 122 26.51 2.16 4.47
C HIS A 122 26.40 0.68 4.86
N GLY A 123 25.43 0.33 5.71
CA GLY A 123 25.08 -1.05 6.02
C GLY A 123 24.71 -1.78 4.74
N GLY A 124 25.70 -2.39 4.10
CA GLY A 124 25.61 -3.06 2.82
C GLY A 124 25.26 -4.51 3.03
N GLN A 125 23.96 -4.81 3.08
CA GLN A 125 23.49 -6.05 2.49
C GLN A 125 23.19 -5.73 1.02
N ALA A 126 23.71 -6.53 0.09
CA ALA A 126 23.35 -6.41 -1.32
C ALA A 126 21.81 -6.39 -1.43
N PRO A 127 21.23 -5.43 -2.20
CA PRO A 127 19.79 -5.45 -2.46
C PRO A 127 19.42 -6.85 -2.96
N ALA A 128 18.33 -7.42 -2.45
CA ALA A 128 17.68 -8.54 -3.10
C ALA A 128 17.51 -8.19 -4.59
N PRO A 129 17.57 -9.14 -5.54
CA PRO A 129 17.48 -8.83 -6.96
C PRO A 129 16.18 -8.09 -7.25
N THR A 130 16.28 -6.77 -7.36
CA THR A 130 15.16 -5.83 -7.45
C THR A 130 14.71 -5.75 -8.90
N THR A 131 13.41 -5.64 -9.13
CA THR A 131 12.95 -4.78 -10.22
C THR A 131 13.32 -3.35 -9.82
N PRO A 132 14.18 -2.62 -10.57
CA PRO A 132 14.63 -1.30 -10.13
C PRO A 132 13.42 -0.38 -9.89
N ALA A 133 13.41 0.33 -8.76
CA ALA A 133 12.46 1.41 -8.55
C ALA A 133 12.50 2.35 -9.77
N PRO A 134 11.34 2.81 -10.30
CA PRO A 134 11.33 3.65 -11.48
C PRO A 134 12.25 4.85 -11.30
N ALA A 135 13.25 5.01 -12.18
CA ALA A 135 14.29 6.02 -12.03
C ALA A 135 13.69 7.41 -11.74
N PRO A 136 14.31 8.22 -10.86
CA PRO A 136 13.84 9.57 -10.56
C PRO A 136 13.73 10.39 -11.85
N VAL A 137 12.54 10.91 -12.11
CA VAL A 137 12.28 11.68 -13.34
C VAL A 137 12.70 13.13 -13.13
N LYS A 138 13.58 13.62 -14.00
CA LYS A 138 14.03 15.01 -14.01
C LYS A 138 12.93 15.93 -14.59
N GLY A 139 12.93 17.18 -14.17
CA GLY A 139 12.05 18.22 -14.72
C GLY A 139 11.12 18.83 -13.67
N LYS A 140 10.60 20.02 -13.98
CA LYS A 140 9.64 20.72 -13.13
C LYS A 140 8.27 20.01 -13.22
N PRO A 141 7.67 19.61 -12.09
CA PRO A 141 6.32 19.04 -12.11
C PRO A 141 5.28 20.11 -12.46
N MET A 142 4.27 19.72 -13.23
CA MET A 142 3.05 20.50 -13.44
C MET A 142 1.87 19.70 -12.93
N PHE A 143 0.96 20.38 -12.25
CA PHE A 143 -0.19 19.76 -11.60
C PHE A 143 -1.47 20.20 -12.28
N PHE A 144 -2.44 19.31 -12.36
CA PHE A 144 -3.74 19.53 -12.98
C PHE A 144 -4.84 18.92 -12.12
N SER A 145 -6.04 19.45 -12.26
CA SER A 145 -7.26 18.87 -11.71
C SER A 145 -8.32 18.73 -12.78
N ALA A 146 -9.21 17.77 -12.60
CA ALA A 146 -10.48 17.68 -13.32
C ALA A 146 -11.59 17.35 -12.30
N ASP A 147 -12.71 18.05 -12.40
CA ASP A 147 -13.93 17.77 -11.63
C ASP A 147 -14.94 17.17 -12.61
N LEU A 148 -15.06 15.84 -12.57
CA LEU A 148 -15.77 15.04 -13.54
C LEU A 148 -17.22 14.81 -13.09
N ASP A 149 -18.13 14.90 -14.04
CA ASP A 149 -19.54 14.48 -13.92
C ASP A 149 -20.00 13.88 -15.26
N GLY A 150 -21.20 13.29 -15.27
CA GLY A 150 -21.76 12.71 -16.49
C GLY A 150 -22.37 13.71 -17.46
N GLU A 151 -22.69 14.95 -17.03
CA GLU A 151 -23.23 15.98 -17.92
C GLU A 151 -22.18 16.47 -18.92
N GLN A 152 -20.90 16.38 -18.55
CA GLN A 152 -19.78 16.70 -19.43
C GLN A 152 -19.52 15.64 -20.51
N GLU A 153 -20.18 14.47 -20.46
CA GLU A 153 -20.07 13.44 -21.50
C GLU A 153 -20.61 13.88 -22.84
N VAL A 154 -19.98 13.41 -23.93
CA VAL A 154 -20.41 13.74 -25.30
C VAL A 154 -20.87 12.46 -25.99
N PRO A 155 -22.19 12.21 -26.09
CA PRO A 155 -22.72 11.04 -26.77
C PRO A 155 -22.32 10.99 -28.24
N THR A 156 -22.01 9.78 -28.72
CA THR A 156 -21.83 9.51 -30.15
C THR A 156 -23.05 8.75 -30.67
N PRO A 157 -23.69 9.15 -31.78
CA PRO A 157 -24.84 8.42 -32.33
C PRO A 157 -24.51 6.94 -32.59
N GLY A 158 -25.33 6.04 -32.05
CA GLY A 158 -25.10 4.59 -32.13
C GLY A 158 -23.93 4.07 -31.29
N GLY A 159 -23.29 4.93 -30.49
CA GLY A 159 -22.21 4.55 -29.59
C GLY A 159 -22.69 3.91 -28.28
N PRO A 160 -21.77 3.40 -27.46
CA PRO A 160 -22.09 2.87 -26.14
C PRO A 160 -22.70 3.94 -25.22
N ALA A 161 -23.41 3.50 -24.17
CA ALA A 161 -23.99 4.42 -23.19
C ALA A 161 -22.91 5.27 -22.50
N VAL A 162 -23.20 6.56 -22.36
CA VAL A 162 -22.36 7.56 -21.68
C VAL A 162 -23.18 8.33 -20.65
N GLY A 163 -22.51 9.10 -19.79
CA GLY A 163 -23.11 10.08 -18.91
C GLY A 163 -23.85 9.44 -17.75
N ASP A 164 -23.16 9.25 -16.64
CA ASP A 164 -23.75 8.86 -15.37
C ASP A 164 -24.36 10.09 -14.68
N ALA A 165 -25.67 10.10 -14.48
CA ALA A 165 -26.42 11.30 -14.12
C ALA A 165 -26.13 11.77 -12.67
N ASP A 166 -25.80 10.86 -11.76
CA ASP A 166 -25.43 11.18 -10.38
C ASP A 166 -23.99 10.81 -10.03
N GLY A 167 -23.28 10.18 -10.97
CA GLY A 167 -21.86 9.90 -10.90
C GLY A 167 -21.01 11.17 -10.88
N SER A 168 -19.99 11.18 -10.04
CA SER A 168 -19.00 12.27 -9.99
C SER A 168 -17.62 11.75 -9.62
N ALA A 169 -16.58 12.45 -10.07
CA ALA A 169 -15.21 12.16 -9.67
C ALA A 169 -14.35 13.43 -9.60
N LYS A 170 -13.25 13.36 -8.85
CA LYS A 170 -12.18 14.35 -8.85
C LYS A 170 -10.90 13.66 -9.24
N ALA A 171 -10.24 14.15 -10.28
CA ALA A 171 -8.92 13.71 -10.68
C ALA A 171 -7.87 14.78 -10.33
N LEU A 172 -6.74 14.35 -9.79
CA LEU A 172 -5.51 15.12 -9.66
C LEU A 172 -4.45 14.44 -10.52
N VAL A 173 -3.72 15.22 -11.31
CA VAL A 173 -2.69 14.70 -12.23
C VAL A 173 -1.41 15.53 -12.07
N GLU A 174 -0.29 14.86 -11.86
CA GLU A 174 1.06 15.43 -11.97
C GLU A 174 1.69 14.93 -13.26
N VAL A 175 2.26 15.84 -14.05
CA VAL A 175 3.14 15.51 -15.17
C VAL A 175 4.54 16.02 -14.86
N ARG A 176 5.50 15.10 -14.73
CA ARG A 176 6.92 15.41 -14.50
C ARG A 176 7.77 14.58 -15.45
N GLY A 177 8.58 15.26 -16.28
CA GLY A 177 9.31 14.63 -17.38
C GLY A 177 8.35 13.88 -18.31
N ASP A 178 8.47 12.56 -18.38
CA ASP A 178 7.67 11.60 -19.15
C ASP A 178 6.68 10.81 -18.27
N ARG A 179 6.57 11.14 -16.98
CA ARG A 179 5.73 10.43 -16.02
C ARG A 179 4.45 11.20 -15.73
N VAL A 180 3.35 10.48 -15.77
CA VAL A 180 2.03 10.92 -15.31
C VAL A 180 1.73 10.19 -14.00
N THR A 181 1.61 10.92 -12.91
CA THR A 181 1.09 10.41 -11.63
C THR A 181 -0.33 10.92 -11.48
N PHE A 182 -1.27 10.06 -11.14
CA PHE A 182 -2.68 10.44 -10.98
C PHE A 182 -3.23 9.98 -9.63
N ALA A 183 -4.26 10.68 -9.18
CA ALA A 183 -5.18 10.24 -8.14
C ALA A 183 -6.61 10.54 -8.60
N VAL A 184 -7.53 9.61 -8.36
CA VAL A 184 -8.96 9.77 -8.67
C VAL A 184 -9.79 9.37 -7.46
N GLU A 185 -10.73 10.24 -7.04
CA GLU A 185 -11.80 9.93 -6.06
C GLU A 185 -13.11 9.91 -6.83
N TRP A 186 -13.94 8.88 -6.68
CA TRP A 186 -15.23 8.78 -7.37
C TRP A 186 -16.36 8.44 -6.40
N LYS A 187 -17.58 8.84 -6.78
CA LYS A 187 -18.80 8.64 -5.99
C LYS A 187 -19.96 8.35 -6.91
N LYS A 188 -20.85 7.47 -6.44
CA LYS A 188 -22.13 7.15 -7.10
C LYS A 188 -21.97 6.72 -8.57
N THR A 189 -20.91 5.99 -8.86
CA THR A 189 -20.75 5.31 -10.15
C THR A 189 -20.96 3.82 -9.94
N ALA A 190 -21.35 3.08 -10.98
CA ALA A 190 -21.11 1.64 -11.00
C ALA A 190 -19.60 1.34 -10.98
N GLN A 191 -19.23 0.05 -10.93
CA GLN A 191 -17.83 -0.37 -10.92
C GLN A 191 -17.06 0.25 -12.09
N LEU A 192 -15.97 0.96 -11.78
CA LEU A 192 -15.11 1.54 -12.81
C LEU A 192 -14.32 0.45 -13.53
N THR A 193 -14.36 0.49 -14.86
CA THR A 193 -13.73 -0.50 -15.75
C THR A 193 -12.43 0.02 -16.36
N LEU A 194 -12.39 1.31 -16.73
CA LEU A 194 -11.26 1.96 -17.41
C LEU A 194 -11.12 3.42 -16.96
N GLY A 195 -9.91 3.95 -17.05
CA GLY A 195 -9.63 5.37 -16.82
C GLY A 195 -8.57 5.87 -17.77
N HIS A 196 -8.83 7.01 -18.42
CA HIS A 196 -8.00 7.53 -19.51
C HIS A 196 -7.78 9.04 -19.40
N ILE A 197 -6.73 9.53 -20.05
CA ILE A 197 -6.65 10.91 -20.54
C ILE A 197 -6.76 10.87 -22.07
N HIS A 198 -7.74 11.60 -22.59
CA HIS A 198 -7.98 11.78 -24.01
C HIS A 198 -7.46 13.13 -24.50
N GLN A 199 -7.18 13.24 -25.80
CA GLN A 199 -6.85 14.51 -26.46
C GLN A 199 -8.08 15.03 -27.22
N GLY A 200 -8.78 15.99 -26.63
CA GLY A 200 -9.94 16.66 -27.20
C GLY A 200 -10.27 17.93 -26.42
N VAL A 201 -10.74 18.96 -27.13
CA VAL A 201 -11.25 20.19 -26.51
C VAL A 201 -12.62 19.96 -25.88
N ALA A 202 -13.05 20.88 -25.02
CA ALA A 202 -14.38 20.82 -24.41
C ALA A 202 -15.50 20.64 -25.45
N GLY A 203 -16.44 19.74 -25.17
CA GLY A 203 -17.56 19.43 -26.06
C GLY A 203 -17.21 18.53 -27.24
N GLN A 204 -15.98 18.04 -27.37
CA GLN A 204 -15.57 17.11 -28.42
C GLN A 204 -15.01 15.81 -27.82
N ASN A 205 -15.26 14.69 -28.49
CA ASN A 205 -14.59 13.42 -28.22
C ASN A 205 -13.22 13.40 -28.90
N GLY A 206 -12.27 12.72 -28.28
CA GLY A 206 -10.90 12.61 -28.77
C GLY A 206 -10.30 11.22 -28.55
N PRO A 207 -9.18 10.89 -29.21
CA PRO A 207 -8.50 9.61 -28.99
C PRO A 207 -7.92 9.50 -27.58
N VAL A 208 -7.87 8.28 -27.05
CA VAL A 208 -7.12 7.94 -25.83
C VAL A 208 -5.63 8.20 -26.07
N LYS A 209 -4.98 8.91 -25.13
CA LYS A 209 -3.54 9.18 -25.18
C LYS A 209 -2.78 8.64 -23.98
N VAL A 210 -3.44 8.56 -22.82
CA VAL A 210 -2.85 8.01 -21.60
C VAL A 210 -3.82 7.02 -20.99
N ASN A 211 -3.32 5.82 -20.70
CA ASN A 211 -4.03 4.84 -19.89
C ASN A 211 -3.69 5.07 -18.43
N LEU A 212 -4.69 5.43 -17.61
CA LEU A 212 -4.55 5.53 -16.16
C LEU A 212 -4.70 4.14 -15.54
N PHE A 213 -5.74 3.41 -15.95
CA PHE A 213 -5.93 1.99 -15.65
C PHE A 213 -6.78 1.34 -16.75
N THR A 214 -6.51 0.06 -17.02
CA THR A 214 -7.09 -0.69 -18.17
C THR A 214 -7.81 -1.97 -17.77
N THR A 215 -7.94 -2.21 -16.47
CA THR A 215 -8.70 -3.33 -15.89
C THR A 215 -9.65 -2.78 -14.83
N PRO A 216 -10.75 -3.50 -14.53
CA PRO A 216 -11.71 -3.05 -13.52
C PRO A 216 -11.08 -2.80 -12.15
N MET A 217 -11.54 -1.76 -11.49
CA MET A 217 -11.26 -1.52 -10.07
C MET A 217 -12.12 -2.46 -9.20
N PRO A 218 -11.61 -2.97 -8.07
CA PRO A 218 -12.47 -3.63 -7.09
C PRO A 218 -13.65 -2.74 -6.66
N GLU A 219 -14.83 -3.34 -6.51
CA GLU A 219 -16.10 -2.62 -6.22
C GLU A 219 -16.10 -1.87 -4.88
N THR A 220 -15.28 -2.32 -3.93
CA THR A 220 -15.14 -1.71 -2.60
C THR A 220 -14.35 -0.41 -2.63
N LEU A 221 -13.66 -0.09 -3.74
CA LEU A 221 -12.84 1.10 -3.85
C LEU A 221 -13.66 2.32 -4.27
N SER A 222 -13.25 3.47 -3.75
CA SER A 222 -13.77 4.80 -4.10
C SER A 222 -12.67 5.80 -4.42
N ALA A 223 -11.41 5.39 -4.27
CA ALA A 223 -10.26 6.16 -4.70
C ALA A 223 -9.08 5.27 -5.11
N ALA A 224 -8.26 5.77 -6.02
CA ALA A 224 -7.01 5.14 -6.44
C ALA A 224 -5.98 6.19 -6.85
N ALA A 225 -4.70 5.93 -6.58
CA ALA A 225 -3.58 6.67 -7.10
C ALA A 225 -2.57 5.74 -7.77
N GLY A 226 -2.04 6.19 -8.90
CA GLY A 226 -1.15 5.40 -9.74
C GLY A 226 -0.21 6.25 -10.57
N GLN A 227 0.64 5.60 -11.33
CA GLN A 227 1.56 6.25 -12.25
C GLN A 227 1.68 5.47 -13.56
N THR A 228 2.00 6.20 -14.63
CA THR A 228 2.30 5.63 -15.94
C THR A 228 3.37 6.47 -16.64
N VAL A 229 4.07 5.86 -17.59
CA VAL A 229 5.08 6.51 -18.43
C VAL A 229 4.50 6.72 -19.82
N ILE A 230 4.72 7.91 -20.37
CA ILE A 230 4.20 8.32 -21.68
C ILE A 230 5.32 8.85 -22.56
N ALA A 231 5.03 9.06 -23.85
CA ALA A 231 6.01 9.68 -24.75
C ALA A 231 6.36 11.11 -24.28
N PRO A 232 7.64 11.53 -24.29
CA PRO A 232 8.03 12.88 -23.85
C PRO A 232 7.30 14.02 -24.54
N LEU A 233 7.05 13.91 -25.86
CA LEU A 233 6.30 14.90 -26.63
C LEU A 233 4.84 15.01 -26.15
N LEU A 234 4.20 13.88 -25.82
CA LEU A 234 2.84 13.90 -25.29
C LEU A 234 2.80 14.56 -23.89
N ALA A 235 3.81 14.31 -23.06
CA ALA A 235 3.92 14.99 -21.76
C ALA A 235 4.09 16.50 -21.92
N ASP A 236 4.85 16.94 -22.92
CA ASP A 236 4.97 18.36 -23.28
C ASP A 236 3.64 18.95 -23.78
N ASP A 237 2.90 18.22 -24.61
CA ASP A 237 1.61 18.68 -25.13
C ASP A 237 0.58 18.87 -24.00
N ILE A 238 0.49 17.91 -23.07
CA ILE A 238 -0.40 18.02 -21.89
C ILE A 238 0.00 19.23 -21.04
N ARG A 239 1.30 19.45 -20.83
CA ARG A 239 1.82 20.58 -20.06
C ARG A 239 1.54 21.95 -20.69
N LYS A 240 1.68 22.04 -22.02
CA LYS A 240 1.51 23.30 -22.77
C LYS A 240 0.04 23.62 -23.06
N ASN A 241 -0.79 22.60 -23.27
CA ASN A 241 -2.19 22.78 -23.64
C ASN A 241 -3.12 21.83 -22.86
N PRO A 242 -3.21 21.95 -21.52
CA PRO A 242 -4.05 21.06 -20.72
C PRO A 242 -5.53 21.16 -21.07
N ALA A 243 -6.01 22.32 -21.52
CA ALA A 243 -7.40 22.49 -21.97
C ALA A 243 -7.76 21.66 -23.22
N GLY A 244 -6.77 21.16 -23.95
CA GLY A 244 -6.94 20.22 -25.06
C GLY A 244 -6.99 18.74 -24.64
N PHE A 245 -7.02 18.44 -23.35
CA PHE A 245 -7.07 17.09 -22.80
C PHE A 245 -8.14 16.96 -21.71
N TYR A 246 -8.73 15.78 -21.58
CA TYR A 246 -9.70 15.47 -20.54
C TYR A 246 -9.47 14.11 -19.90
N VAL A 247 -9.80 14.01 -18.61
CA VAL A 247 -9.88 12.73 -17.90
C VAL A 247 -11.25 12.14 -18.18
N ASN A 248 -11.31 10.83 -18.42
CA ASN A 248 -12.55 10.09 -18.59
C ASN A 248 -12.49 8.78 -17.81
N LEU A 249 -13.54 8.47 -17.06
CA LEU A 249 -13.70 7.22 -16.31
C LEU A 249 -14.89 6.47 -16.89
N HIS A 250 -14.71 5.18 -17.14
CA HIS A 250 -15.74 4.29 -17.68
C HIS A 250 -16.24 3.38 -16.58
N SER A 251 -17.54 3.08 -16.57
CA SER A 251 -18.15 2.13 -15.65
C SER A 251 -18.78 0.95 -16.41
N THR A 252 -19.18 -0.09 -15.69
CA THR A 252 -19.85 -1.25 -16.27
C THR A 252 -21.16 -0.90 -16.99
N ASP A 253 -21.92 0.08 -16.50
CA ASP A 253 -23.18 0.53 -17.08
C ASP A 253 -23.02 1.70 -18.07
N ARG A 254 -21.92 2.47 -17.98
CA ARG A 254 -21.54 3.53 -18.93
C ARG A 254 -20.19 3.22 -19.60
N PRO A 255 -20.15 2.19 -20.47
CA PRO A 255 -18.91 1.76 -21.11
C PRO A 255 -18.32 2.81 -22.06
N GLY A 256 -19.12 3.76 -22.56
CA GLY A 256 -18.62 4.85 -23.40
C GLY A 256 -17.96 5.99 -22.62
N GLY A 257 -18.16 6.04 -21.29
CA GLY A 257 -17.72 7.11 -20.40
C GLY A 257 -18.79 7.42 -19.36
N ALA A 258 -18.52 7.15 -18.09
CA ALA A 258 -19.40 7.46 -16.96
C ALA A 258 -19.32 8.94 -16.60
N VAL A 259 -18.11 9.45 -16.43
CA VAL A 259 -17.85 10.84 -16.06
C VAL A 259 -16.60 11.35 -16.78
N ARG A 260 -16.61 12.63 -17.17
CA ARG A 260 -15.43 13.30 -17.76
C ARG A 260 -15.26 14.74 -17.32
N ALA A 261 -14.05 15.26 -17.49
CA ALA A 261 -13.77 16.70 -17.40
C ALA A 261 -12.42 17.07 -18.00
N GLN A 262 -12.33 18.29 -18.54
CA GLN A 262 -11.07 18.84 -19.05
C GLN A 262 -10.04 19.03 -17.93
N LEU A 263 -8.75 18.83 -18.25
CA LEU A 263 -7.66 19.16 -17.35
C LEU A 263 -7.55 20.68 -17.17
N LYS A 264 -7.49 21.11 -15.91
CA LYS A 264 -7.26 22.50 -15.51
C LYS A 264 -5.93 22.59 -14.77
N PRO A 265 -5.03 23.54 -15.09
CA PRO A 265 -3.79 23.73 -14.36
C PRO A 265 -4.06 24.05 -12.88
N LEU A 266 -3.25 23.45 -12.00
CA LEU A 266 -3.17 23.82 -10.59
C LEU A 266 -1.91 24.65 -10.36
N GLY A 267 -2.09 25.84 -9.79
CA GLY A 267 -0.98 26.72 -9.41
C GLY A 267 -0.23 26.26 -8.14
N LYS A 268 -0.63 25.13 -7.54
CA LYS A 268 -0.04 24.58 -6.32
C LYS A 268 0.35 23.11 -6.52
N GLN A 269 1.39 22.70 -5.82
CA GLN A 269 1.74 21.29 -5.70
C GLN A 269 0.62 20.56 -4.96
N VAL A 270 0.22 19.40 -5.50
CA VAL A 270 -0.69 18.47 -4.85
C VAL A 270 0.07 17.19 -4.57
N ASN A 271 -0.20 16.56 -3.43
CA ASN A 271 0.27 15.22 -3.17
C ASN A 271 -0.86 14.26 -3.55
N PRO A 272 -0.70 13.38 -4.55
CA PRO A 272 -1.71 12.39 -4.91
C PRO A 272 -2.15 11.50 -3.73
N LEU A 273 -1.29 11.33 -2.73
CA LEU A 273 -1.61 10.62 -1.48
C LEU A 273 -2.51 11.42 -0.53
N ASP A 274 -2.82 12.69 -0.79
CA ASP A 274 -3.78 13.46 0.02
C ASP A 274 -5.20 12.84 -0.05
N ILE A 275 -5.46 11.98 -1.04
CA ILE A 275 -6.69 11.20 -1.16
C ILE A 275 -6.76 10.04 -0.13
N ILE A 276 -5.59 9.59 0.34
CA ILE A 276 -5.43 8.51 1.33
C ILE A 276 -5.72 9.10 2.71
N LYS A 277 -7.00 9.13 3.07
CA LYS A 277 -7.42 9.58 4.41
C LYS A 277 -6.99 8.54 5.42
N GLY A 278 -6.21 8.98 6.41
CA GLY A 278 -5.76 8.14 7.51
C GLY A 278 -6.94 7.72 8.40
N GLY A 279 -6.83 6.52 8.94
CA GLY A 279 -7.70 5.97 9.97
C GLY A 279 -6.96 5.90 11.31
N LYS A 280 -7.70 5.76 12.40
CA LYS A 280 -7.11 5.68 13.76
C LYS A 280 -6.20 4.46 13.95
N LEU A 281 -6.44 3.40 13.18
CA LEU A 281 -5.62 2.19 13.20
C LEU A 281 -4.68 2.20 12.01
N ARG A 282 -3.42 1.82 12.25
CA ARG A 282 -2.38 1.78 11.23
C ARG A 282 -1.61 0.48 11.31
N ALA A 283 -1.27 -0.09 10.17
CA ALA A 283 -0.36 -1.22 10.05
C ALA A 283 0.77 -0.87 9.08
N PHE A 284 2.00 -1.14 9.49
CA PHE A 284 3.17 -1.05 8.63
C PHE A 284 3.59 -2.44 8.26
N SER A 285 3.50 -2.74 6.96
CA SER A 285 3.69 -4.06 6.44
C SER A 285 5.00 -4.16 5.67
N ASN A 286 5.66 -5.31 5.83
CA ASN A 286 6.75 -5.77 4.97
C ASN A 286 6.68 -7.31 4.86
N GLY A 287 7.48 -7.90 3.97
CA GLY A 287 7.48 -9.35 3.79
C GLY A 287 8.09 -10.12 4.96
N ALA A 288 9.01 -9.51 5.71
CA ALA A 288 9.63 -10.15 6.88
C ALA A 288 8.62 -10.46 8.01
N GLN A 289 7.51 -9.72 8.05
CA GLN A 289 6.42 -9.93 9.00
C GLN A 289 5.48 -11.09 8.66
N GLU A 290 5.61 -11.70 7.48
CA GLU A 290 4.83 -12.87 7.08
C GLU A 290 5.18 -14.11 7.91
N VAL A 291 4.21 -15.00 8.11
CA VAL A 291 4.40 -16.24 8.88
C VAL A 291 4.21 -17.44 7.94
N PRO A 292 5.29 -18.06 7.42
CA PRO A 292 5.19 -19.19 6.51
C PRO A 292 4.52 -20.41 7.16
N VAL A 293 3.73 -21.14 6.37
CA VAL A 293 3.17 -22.45 6.75
C VAL A 293 3.85 -23.53 5.90
N ALA A 294 4.31 -24.61 6.52
CA ALA A 294 4.95 -25.71 5.81
C ALA A 294 4.01 -26.31 4.74
N GLY A 295 4.48 -26.39 3.49
CA GLY A 295 3.67 -26.84 2.35
C GLY A 295 2.63 -25.82 1.86
N GLY A 296 2.60 -24.62 2.45
CA GLY A 296 1.72 -23.53 2.04
C GLY A 296 2.22 -22.75 0.82
N PRO A 297 1.39 -21.83 0.29
CA PRO A 297 1.79 -20.91 -0.77
C PRO A 297 2.97 -20.02 -0.33
N LYS A 298 3.72 -19.50 -1.31
CA LYS A 298 4.85 -18.59 -1.07
C LYS A 298 4.39 -17.30 -0.37
N VAL A 299 5.16 -16.87 0.61
CA VAL A 299 4.95 -15.64 1.39
C VAL A 299 6.23 -14.82 1.48
N GLY A 300 6.09 -13.55 1.87
CA GLY A 300 7.19 -12.68 2.30
C GLY A 300 7.97 -12.08 1.13
N ASP A 301 7.43 -11.01 0.57
CA ASP A 301 8.11 -10.21 -0.45
C ASP A 301 9.33 -9.48 0.17
N PRO A 302 10.58 -9.83 -0.22
CA PRO A 302 11.77 -9.44 0.53
C PRO A 302 12.02 -7.93 0.61
N ASP A 303 11.57 -7.15 -0.37
CA ASP A 303 11.68 -5.69 -0.40
C ASP A 303 10.32 -4.97 -0.42
N GLY A 304 9.24 -5.76 -0.38
CA GLY A 304 7.87 -5.28 -0.36
C GLY A 304 7.52 -4.51 0.89
N GLN A 305 6.81 -3.39 0.71
CA GLN A 305 6.35 -2.56 1.82
C GLN A 305 4.94 -2.04 1.58
N ALA A 306 4.14 -1.95 2.64
CA ALA A 306 2.86 -1.25 2.60
C ALA A 306 2.55 -0.52 3.90
N VAL A 307 1.64 0.45 3.80
CA VAL A 307 0.96 1.05 4.94
C VAL A 307 -0.53 0.89 4.73
N THR A 308 -1.21 0.42 5.78
CA THR A 308 -2.66 0.30 5.82
C THR A 308 -3.20 1.18 6.92
N PHE A 309 -4.26 1.91 6.61
CA PHE A 309 -5.04 2.69 7.53
C PHE A 309 -6.45 2.15 7.59
N VAL A 310 -6.99 2.01 8.80
CA VAL A 310 -8.35 1.53 9.02
C VAL A 310 -9.05 2.42 10.05
N GLN A 311 -10.27 2.83 9.71
CA GLN A 311 -11.20 3.50 10.60
C GLN A 311 -12.48 2.67 10.69
N PRO A 312 -12.73 1.96 11.80
CA PRO A 312 -14.00 1.31 12.04
C PRO A 312 -15.15 2.33 12.00
N ASN A 313 -16.22 2.01 11.28
CA ASN A 313 -17.46 2.77 11.19
C ASN A 313 -18.65 1.91 11.66
N GLY A 314 -19.88 2.28 11.30
CA GLY A 314 -21.10 1.61 11.78
C GLY A 314 -21.34 0.20 11.21
N THR A 315 -20.88 -0.05 9.98
CA THR A 315 -21.19 -1.28 9.23
C THR A 315 -19.94 -1.99 8.70
N GLY A 316 -18.76 -1.45 8.99
CA GLY A 316 -17.50 -1.96 8.48
C GLY A 316 -16.33 -1.06 8.83
N VAL A 317 -15.41 -0.91 7.88
CA VAL A 317 -14.24 -0.06 7.99
C VAL A 317 -14.10 0.81 6.75
N ASP A 318 -13.73 2.07 6.95
CA ASP A 318 -13.11 2.87 5.90
C ASP A 318 -11.62 2.55 5.93
N PHE A 319 -11.05 2.29 4.76
CA PHE A 319 -9.66 1.88 4.65
C PHE A 319 -8.92 2.69 3.58
N SER A 320 -7.62 2.83 3.80
CA SER A 320 -6.69 3.33 2.79
C SER A 320 -5.40 2.51 2.83
N LEU A 321 -4.89 2.12 1.67
CA LEU A 321 -3.64 1.36 1.54
C LEU A 321 -2.72 2.08 0.57
N ALA A 322 -1.43 2.02 0.83
CA ALA A 322 -0.39 2.38 -0.13
C ALA A 322 0.75 1.37 -0.03
N TRP A 323 1.37 1.03 -1.16
CA TRP A 323 2.44 0.05 -1.24
C TRP A 323 3.54 0.48 -2.20
N VAL A 324 4.73 -0.07 -1.98
CA VAL A 324 5.90 0.09 -2.85
C VAL A 324 6.64 -1.24 -2.91
N ASN A 325 7.33 -1.47 -4.03
CA ASN A 325 8.15 -2.67 -4.27
C ASN A 325 7.41 -4.00 -4.08
N ILE A 326 6.10 -4.00 -4.35
CA ILE A 326 5.33 -5.22 -4.56
C ILE A 326 4.62 -5.11 -5.90
N ASP A 327 4.36 -6.25 -6.54
CA ASP A 327 3.46 -6.32 -7.68
C ASP A 327 2.05 -5.83 -7.31
N ALA A 328 1.22 -5.55 -8.32
CA ALA A 328 -0.15 -5.12 -8.10
C ALA A 328 -0.90 -6.13 -7.17
N PRO A 329 -1.47 -5.66 -6.04
CA PRO A 329 -2.15 -6.55 -5.11
C PRO A 329 -3.32 -7.28 -5.76
N THR A 330 -3.35 -8.60 -5.59
CA THR A 330 -4.43 -9.45 -6.05
C THR A 330 -5.55 -9.55 -5.01
N LEU A 331 -5.19 -9.45 -3.72
CA LEU A 331 -6.11 -9.51 -2.58
C LEU A 331 -5.61 -8.61 -1.45
N GLY A 332 -6.54 -8.09 -0.66
CA GLY A 332 -6.25 -7.29 0.54
C GLY A 332 -7.22 -7.59 1.67
N HIS A 333 -6.70 -7.90 2.85
CA HIS A 333 -7.51 -8.35 3.99
C HIS A 333 -7.03 -7.81 5.34
N VAL A 334 -7.95 -7.88 6.32
CA VAL A 334 -7.64 -7.90 7.74
C VAL A 334 -7.86 -9.31 8.28
N HIS A 335 -6.85 -9.84 8.96
CA HIS A 335 -6.93 -11.08 9.71
C HIS A 335 -6.98 -10.80 11.21
N GLN A 336 -7.54 -11.73 11.98
CA GLN A 336 -7.46 -11.72 13.44
C GLN A 336 -6.44 -12.76 13.92
N GLY A 337 -5.24 -12.30 14.29
CA GLY A 337 -4.16 -13.10 14.82
C GLY A 337 -3.14 -12.24 15.55
N ALA A 338 -2.59 -12.78 16.64
CA ALA A 338 -1.54 -12.12 17.38
C ALA A 338 -0.25 -12.00 16.55
N LYS A 339 0.66 -11.13 16.99
CA LYS A 339 2.02 -10.99 16.45
C LYS A 339 2.70 -12.36 16.33
N GLY A 340 3.12 -12.73 15.11
CA GLY A 340 3.81 -14.01 14.83
C GLY A 340 2.90 -15.22 14.62
N THR A 341 1.58 -15.03 14.61
CA THR A 341 0.60 -16.11 14.43
C THR A 341 -0.35 -15.81 13.29
N ASN A 342 -0.59 -16.79 12.41
CA ASN A 342 -1.61 -16.71 11.38
C ASN A 342 -3.02 -16.84 11.97
N GLY A 343 -3.97 -16.09 11.42
CA GLY A 343 -5.36 -16.09 11.86
C GLY A 343 -6.36 -16.05 10.71
N PRO A 344 -7.66 -16.26 10.97
CA PRO A 344 -8.69 -16.20 9.94
C PRO A 344 -8.87 -14.78 9.39
N VAL A 345 -9.27 -14.68 8.12
CA VAL A 345 -9.73 -13.43 7.50
C VAL A 345 -11.01 -12.98 8.21
N LYS A 346 -11.07 -11.69 8.57
CA LYS A 346 -12.23 -11.05 9.21
C LYS A 346 -12.81 -9.91 8.40
N ILE A 347 -12.00 -9.22 7.61
CA ILE A 347 -12.45 -8.15 6.72
C ILE A 347 -11.74 -8.32 5.39
N THR A 348 -12.49 -8.30 4.29
CA THR A 348 -11.93 -8.30 2.94
C THR A 348 -11.99 -6.88 2.40
N PHE A 349 -10.83 -6.24 2.22
CA PHE A 349 -10.75 -4.93 1.58
C PHE A 349 -11.14 -5.05 0.11
N PHE A 350 -10.56 -6.03 -0.59
CA PHE A 350 -10.87 -6.37 -1.97
C PHE A 350 -10.48 -7.82 -2.28
N GLY A 351 -11.29 -8.48 -3.12
CA GLY A 351 -11.08 -9.86 -3.58
C GLY A 351 -10.72 -9.99 -5.05
N THR A 352 -10.58 -8.87 -5.76
CA THR A 352 -10.16 -8.80 -7.16
C THR A 352 -8.88 -7.98 -7.27
N ALA A 353 -8.09 -8.26 -8.31
CA ALA A 353 -6.82 -7.59 -8.49
C ALA A 353 -6.99 -6.09 -8.74
N VAL A 354 -6.13 -5.31 -8.08
CA VAL A 354 -5.98 -3.88 -8.37
C VAL A 354 -5.25 -3.72 -9.71
N PRO A 355 -5.61 -2.73 -10.56
CA PRO A 355 -4.92 -2.50 -11.82
C PRO A 355 -3.42 -2.23 -11.66
N ASN A 356 -2.62 -2.70 -12.62
CA ASN A 356 -1.20 -2.40 -12.69
C ASN A 356 -0.94 -0.88 -12.75
N GLY A 357 0.13 -0.43 -12.10
CA GLY A 357 0.51 0.98 -12.03
C GLY A 357 -0.17 1.76 -10.89
N VAL A 358 -1.23 1.21 -10.29
CA VAL A 358 -1.81 1.73 -9.03
C VAL A 358 -0.91 1.33 -7.86
N PHE A 359 -0.63 2.29 -6.99
CA PHE A 359 0.20 2.08 -5.79
C PHE A 359 -0.50 2.49 -4.50
N ALA A 360 -1.70 3.07 -4.56
CA ALA A 360 -2.50 3.38 -3.39
C ALA A 360 -4.00 3.39 -3.72
N VAL A 361 -4.83 3.00 -2.76
CA VAL A 361 -6.30 2.94 -2.90
C VAL A 361 -6.98 3.29 -1.59
N SER A 362 -8.24 3.74 -1.67
CA SER A 362 -9.13 3.85 -0.52
C SER A 362 -10.51 3.30 -0.86
N GLY A 363 -11.24 2.88 0.18
CA GLY A 363 -12.55 2.28 0.02
C GLY A 363 -13.23 2.02 1.36
N THR A 364 -14.35 1.30 1.30
CA THR A 364 -15.09 0.82 2.47
C THR A 364 -15.30 -0.68 2.34
N ALA A 365 -15.08 -1.42 3.42
CA ALA A 365 -15.32 -2.85 3.49
C ALA A 365 -16.25 -3.18 4.65
N GLY A 366 -17.24 -4.05 4.40
CA GLY A 366 -18.17 -4.51 5.42
C GLY A 366 -17.51 -5.42 6.46
N ALA A 367 -17.98 -5.36 7.70
CA ALA A 367 -17.57 -6.27 8.77
C ALA A 367 -18.67 -6.40 9.83
N ASP A 368 -18.76 -7.56 10.47
CA ASP A 368 -19.72 -7.77 11.54
C ASP A 368 -19.35 -6.99 12.82
N LYS A 369 -20.36 -6.72 13.66
CA LYS A 369 -20.18 -5.95 14.89
C LYS A 369 -19.16 -6.57 15.84
N THR A 370 -19.11 -7.89 15.96
CA THR A 370 -18.16 -8.57 16.86
C THR A 370 -16.72 -8.35 16.39
N THR A 371 -16.46 -8.47 15.09
CA THR A 371 -15.17 -8.15 14.48
C THR A 371 -14.79 -6.69 14.73
N LEU A 372 -15.70 -5.74 14.49
CA LEU A 372 -15.43 -4.31 14.70
C LEU A 372 -15.14 -3.96 16.15
N ASP A 373 -15.90 -4.52 17.09
CA ASP A 373 -15.70 -4.29 18.53
C ASP A 373 -14.37 -4.89 19.00
N ALA A 374 -14.00 -6.07 18.50
CA ALA A 374 -12.71 -6.69 18.78
C ALA A 374 -11.54 -5.87 18.20
N LEU A 375 -11.65 -5.39 16.96
CA LEU A 375 -10.64 -4.56 16.30
C LEU A 375 -10.42 -3.23 17.04
N LYS A 376 -11.50 -2.60 17.52
CA LYS A 376 -11.42 -1.37 18.35
C LYS A 376 -10.76 -1.63 19.69
N LYS A 377 -11.10 -2.74 20.36
CA LYS A 377 -10.63 -3.07 21.71
C LYS A 377 -9.17 -3.51 21.72
N SER A 378 -8.78 -4.35 20.75
CA SER A 378 -7.47 -4.98 20.70
C SER A 378 -6.90 -4.96 19.27
N PRO A 379 -6.57 -3.79 18.69
CA PRO A 379 -6.06 -3.72 17.33
C PRO A 379 -4.78 -4.53 17.12
N LYS A 380 -3.95 -4.67 18.17
CA LYS A 380 -2.75 -5.50 18.16
C LYS A 380 -2.99 -7.00 17.89
N ASP A 381 -4.23 -7.47 17.99
CA ASP A 381 -4.63 -8.85 17.70
C ASP A 381 -5.13 -9.00 16.25
N PHE A 382 -4.95 -7.97 15.42
CA PHE A 382 -5.31 -7.95 14.00
C PHE A 382 -4.13 -7.51 13.14
N TYR A 383 -4.10 -7.97 11.90
CA TYR A 383 -3.10 -7.55 10.93
C TYR A 383 -3.68 -7.30 9.54
N SER A 384 -3.09 -6.34 8.84
CA SER A 384 -3.27 -6.15 7.41
C SER A 384 -2.43 -7.16 6.65
N ASN A 385 -2.96 -7.66 5.54
CA ASN A 385 -2.24 -8.52 4.61
C ASN A 385 -2.57 -8.15 3.16
N LEU A 386 -1.54 -8.05 2.32
CA LEU A 386 -1.68 -7.88 0.88
C LEU A 386 -1.04 -9.07 0.18
N HIS A 387 -1.71 -9.59 -0.84
CA HIS A 387 -1.23 -10.72 -1.64
C HIS A 387 -0.91 -10.24 -3.05
N THR A 388 0.05 -10.88 -3.69
CA THR A 388 0.41 -10.64 -5.10
C THR A 388 0.50 -11.95 -5.86
N GLY A 389 0.65 -11.89 -7.18
CA GLY A 389 0.87 -13.08 -8.00
C GLY A 389 2.08 -13.92 -7.54
N PRO A 390 3.27 -13.32 -7.34
CA PRO A 390 4.44 -14.05 -6.85
C PRO A 390 4.37 -14.51 -5.40
N PHE A 391 3.57 -13.85 -4.56
CA PHE A 391 3.41 -14.16 -3.13
C PHE A 391 1.93 -14.37 -2.78
N PRO A 392 1.32 -15.46 -3.26
CA PRO A 392 -0.12 -15.68 -3.10
C PRO A 392 -0.52 -15.98 -1.66
N GLY A 393 0.40 -16.41 -0.80
CA GLY A 393 0.13 -16.60 0.63
C GLY A 393 0.18 -15.31 1.45
N GLY A 394 0.68 -14.21 0.88
CA GLY A 394 0.91 -12.94 1.56
C GLY A 394 2.25 -12.34 1.12
N ALA A 395 2.20 -11.21 0.40
CA ALA A 395 3.38 -10.44 0.01
C ALA A 395 3.91 -9.63 1.19
N VAL A 396 3.01 -8.92 1.89
CA VAL A 396 3.36 -8.10 3.07
C VAL A 396 2.29 -8.20 4.15
N ARG A 397 2.76 -8.28 5.41
CA ARG A 397 1.93 -8.38 6.62
C ARG A 397 2.30 -7.28 7.61
N GLY A 398 1.32 -6.74 8.33
CA GLY A 398 1.58 -5.78 9.41
C GLY A 398 0.51 -5.77 10.50
N GLN A 399 0.91 -5.84 11.79
CA GLN A 399 -0.04 -5.70 12.90
C GLN A 399 -0.62 -4.29 12.97
N PHE A 400 -1.90 -4.18 13.35
CA PHE A 400 -2.51 -2.89 13.61
C PHE A 400 -2.08 -2.34 14.98
N THR A 401 -1.75 -1.05 14.99
CA THR A 401 -1.53 -0.26 16.20
C THR A 401 -2.46 0.95 16.18
N THR A 402 -2.76 1.50 17.36
CA THR A 402 -3.41 2.81 17.44
C THR A 402 -2.42 3.90 17.04
N HIS A 403 -2.92 4.92 16.34
CA HIS A 403 -2.19 6.18 16.17
C HIS A 403 -1.90 6.78 17.55
N GLN A 404 -0.63 7.06 17.86
CA GLN A 404 -0.22 7.82 19.04
C GLN A 404 0.15 9.24 18.64
#